data_AF-A0A2V9EQ39-F1
#
_entry.id   AF-A0A2V9EQ39-F1
#
_cell.length_a   1.000
_cell.length_b   1.000
_cell.length_c   1.000
_cell.angle_alpha   90.00
_cell.angle_beta   90.00
_cell.angle_gamma   90.00
#
_symmetry.space_group_name_H-M   'P 1'
#
loop_
_entity.id
_entity.type
_entity.pdbx_description
1 polymer ?
#
loop_
_entity_poly.entity_id
_entity_poly.type
_entity_poly.pdbx_seq_one_letter_code
_entity_poly.pdbx_strand_id
1 'polypeptide(L)'
;MGISAPVLHTLAKRIGKDHRLAQEIWATGVHEARILATLIGEPEKVTAAEMELWARDFDSWDVVDAACCYLYAYAKPAWSKVAAWSRRQEEFAKRASFSLVAYLSYKDKVSPNARFVKFLRVIEREAHDERNFVRKAVNWALRNIGKRNIPLNREAIRAAERIRSQNTRAARWIAADALRELKSAVVQSRLRRKAT
;
A
#
# COMPACT_ATOMS: atom_id res chain seq x y z
N MET A 1 -17.15 0.95 -16.20
CA MET A 1 -16.98 1.05 -17.67
C MET A 1 -15.53 0.71 -17.98
N GLY A 2 -15.17 -0.17 -18.91
CA GLY A 2 -13.76 -0.58 -19.09
C GLY A 2 -12.79 0.48 -19.66
N ILE A 3 -12.64 1.65 -19.01
CA ILE A 3 -11.70 2.70 -19.42
C ILE A 3 -10.29 2.30 -18.98
N SER A 4 -9.36 2.33 -19.93
CA SER A 4 -7.98 1.96 -19.65
C SER A 4 -7.27 3.02 -18.79
N ALA A 5 -6.34 2.58 -17.94
CA ALA A 5 -5.55 3.49 -17.11
C ALA A 5 -4.85 4.61 -17.91
N PRO A 6 -4.25 4.38 -19.10
CA PRO A 6 -3.65 5.45 -19.89
C PRO A 6 -4.61 6.58 -20.29
N VAL A 7 -5.88 6.24 -20.55
CA VAL A 7 -6.91 7.24 -20.85
C VAL A 7 -7.21 8.09 -19.62
N LEU A 8 -7.36 7.47 -18.44
CA LEU A 8 -7.56 8.20 -17.18
C LEU A 8 -6.40 9.13 -16.85
N HIS A 9 -5.16 8.68 -17.06
CA HIS A 9 -3.96 9.53 -16.88
C HIS A 9 -3.92 10.70 -17.87
N THR A 10 -4.33 10.48 -19.11
CA THR A 10 -4.40 11.56 -20.12
C THR A 10 -5.46 12.59 -19.75
N LEU A 11 -6.63 12.13 -19.29
CA LEU A 11 -7.69 13.01 -18.81
C LEU A 11 -7.26 13.79 -17.56
N ALA A 12 -6.66 13.12 -16.57
CA ALA A 12 -6.14 13.77 -15.38
C ALA A 12 -5.12 14.88 -15.70
N LYS A 13 -4.24 14.66 -16.69
CA LYS A 13 -3.29 15.69 -17.16
C LYS A 13 -3.99 16.90 -17.77
N ARG A 14 -5.09 16.70 -18.49
CA ARG A 14 -5.88 17.80 -19.10
C ARG A 14 -6.65 18.60 -18.05
N ILE A 15 -7.15 17.94 -17.01
CA ILE A 15 -7.88 18.56 -15.91
C ILE A 15 -6.92 19.33 -14.99
N GLY A 16 -5.76 18.75 -14.67
CA GLY A 16 -4.85 19.26 -13.65
C GLY A 16 -5.22 18.79 -12.24
N LYS A 17 -4.71 19.49 -11.23
CA LYS A 17 -5.02 19.23 -9.82
C LYS A 17 -6.21 20.06 -9.39
N ASP A 18 -7.23 19.41 -8.84
CA ASP A 18 -8.43 20.04 -8.29
C ASP A 18 -9.07 19.13 -7.24
N HIS A 19 -8.87 19.46 -5.96
CA HIS A 19 -9.39 18.65 -4.85
C HIS A 19 -10.91 18.68 -4.74
N ARG A 20 -11.54 19.82 -5.06
CA ARG A 20 -13.00 19.93 -4.98
C ARG A 20 -13.63 19.03 -6.04
N LEU A 21 -13.15 19.14 -7.28
CA LEU A 21 -13.59 18.27 -8.36
C LEU A 21 -13.31 16.80 -8.05
N ALA A 22 -12.18 16.47 -7.42
CA ALA A 22 -11.91 15.10 -6.97
C ALA A 22 -13.00 14.57 -6.03
N GLN A 23 -13.47 15.37 -5.05
CA GLN A 23 -14.56 14.96 -4.16
C GLN A 23 -15.88 14.76 -4.92
N GLU A 24 -16.22 15.69 -5.82
CA GLU A 24 -17.44 15.60 -6.64
C GLU A 24 -17.42 14.35 -7.54
N ILE A 25 -16.29 14.08 -8.21
CA ILE A 25 -16.10 12.89 -9.05
C ILE A 25 -16.16 11.61 -8.21
N TRP A 26 -15.52 11.58 -7.04
CA TRP A 26 -15.56 10.43 -6.14
C TRP A 26 -16.99 10.08 -5.72
N ALA A 27 -17.79 11.09 -5.37
CA ALA A 27 -19.16 10.96 -4.91
C ALA A 27 -20.12 10.37 -5.97
N THR A 28 -19.74 10.38 -7.26
CA THR A 28 -20.53 9.73 -8.31
C THR A 28 -20.64 8.21 -8.15
N GLY A 29 -19.72 7.60 -7.39
CA GLY A 29 -19.68 6.15 -7.18
C GLY A 29 -19.22 5.34 -8.39
N VAL A 30 -18.89 5.98 -9.52
CA VAL A 30 -18.41 5.30 -10.72
C VAL A 30 -16.96 4.87 -10.52
N HIS A 31 -16.67 3.58 -10.72
CA HIS A 31 -15.35 2.97 -10.49
C HIS A 31 -14.19 3.74 -11.12
N GLU A 32 -14.25 4.00 -12.43
CA GLU A 32 -13.17 4.69 -13.15
C GLU A 32 -13.10 6.18 -12.78
N ALA A 33 -14.23 6.78 -12.39
CA ALA A 33 -14.30 8.13 -11.88
C ALA A 33 -13.57 8.24 -10.53
N ARG A 34 -13.75 7.27 -9.62
CA ARG A 34 -12.99 7.21 -8.36
C ARG A 34 -11.49 7.14 -8.61
N ILE A 35 -11.04 6.33 -9.57
CA ILE A 35 -9.62 6.30 -9.96
C ILE A 35 -9.16 7.68 -10.46
N LEU A 36 -9.93 8.33 -11.33
CA LEU A 36 -9.64 9.69 -11.82
C LEU A 36 -9.55 10.71 -10.68
N ALA A 37 -10.47 10.65 -9.70
CA ALA A 37 -10.45 11.51 -8.51
C ALA A 37 -9.13 11.39 -7.76
N THR A 38 -8.58 10.18 -7.61
CA THR A 38 -7.27 9.97 -6.96
C THR A 38 -6.09 10.60 -7.72
N LEU A 39 -6.21 10.73 -9.04
CA LEU A 39 -5.18 11.32 -9.90
C LEU A 39 -5.18 12.84 -9.83
N ILE A 40 -6.35 13.48 -9.73
CA ILE A 40 -6.50 14.93 -9.73
C ILE A 40 -6.55 15.54 -8.31
N GLY A 41 -6.76 14.73 -7.26
CA GLY A 41 -6.76 15.21 -5.88
C GLY A 41 -5.42 15.82 -5.43
N GLU A 42 -5.50 16.73 -4.45
CA GLU A 42 -4.37 17.49 -3.90
C GLU A 42 -3.96 16.91 -2.54
N PRO A 43 -2.83 16.18 -2.42
CA PRO A 43 -2.47 15.45 -1.20
C PRO A 43 -2.37 16.30 0.07
N GLU A 44 -2.01 17.57 -0.06
CA GLU A 44 -1.90 18.55 1.01
C GLU A 44 -3.26 18.96 1.61
N LYS A 45 -4.35 18.81 0.85
CA LYS A 45 -5.72 19.07 1.29
C LYS A 45 -6.40 17.83 1.88
N VAL A 46 -5.83 16.64 1.67
CA VAL A 46 -6.39 15.37 2.15
C VAL A 46 -6.38 15.33 3.68
N THR A 47 -7.57 15.16 4.26
CA THR A 47 -7.74 15.04 5.70
C THR A 47 -7.86 13.58 6.14
N ALA A 48 -7.63 13.34 7.44
CA ALA A 48 -7.88 12.02 8.01
C ALA A 48 -9.37 11.62 7.95
N ALA A 49 -10.29 12.59 7.97
CA ALA A 49 -11.73 12.33 7.85
C ALA A 49 -12.11 11.92 6.43
N GLU A 50 -11.58 12.63 5.43
CA GLU A 50 -11.76 12.29 4.00
C GLU A 50 -11.29 10.86 3.70
N MET A 51 -10.09 10.50 4.19
CA MET A 51 -9.60 9.13 4.03
C MET A 51 -10.54 8.08 4.64
N GLU A 52 -11.20 8.36 5.77
CA GLU A 52 -12.20 7.41 6.33
C GLU A 52 -13.47 7.37 5.50
N LEU A 53 -13.93 8.50 4.95
CA LEU A 53 -15.11 8.54 4.09
C LEU A 53 -14.87 7.70 2.85
N TRP A 54 -13.78 7.95 2.13
CA TRP A 54 -13.42 7.19 0.94
C TRP A 54 -13.11 5.71 1.25
N ALA A 55 -12.56 5.40 2.43
CA ALA A 55 -12.32 4.02 2.82
C ALA A 55 -13.59 3.19 2.99
N ARG A 56 -14.74 3.82 3.29
CA ARG A 56 -16.05 3.14 3.33
C ARG A 56 -16.56 2.78 1.93
N ASP A 57 -16.11 3.54 0.93
CA ASP A 57 -16.52 3.38 -0.46
C ASP A 57 -15.64 2.38 -1.23
N PHE A 58 -14.54 1.89 -0.63
CA PHE A 58 -13.67 0.93 -1.30
C PHE A 58 -14.36 -0.41 -1.53
N ASP A 59 -14.51 -0.77 -2.81
CA ASP A 59 -15.19 -1.97 -3.30
C ASP A 59 -14.30 -2.83 -4.22
N SER A 60 -13.08 -2.38 -4.49
CA SER A 60 -12.18 -2.96 -5.49
C SER A 60 -10.71 -2.68 -5.17
N TRP A 61 -9.84 -3.61 -5.55
CA TRP A 61 -8.43 -3.56 -5.19
C TRP A 61 -7.66 -2.45 -5.93
N ASP A 62 -8.07 -2.10 -7.14
CA ASP A 62 -7.47 -1.10 -7.99
C ASP A 62 -7.87 0.32 -7.60
N VAL A 63 -9.11 0.56 -7.14
CA VAL A 63 -9.49 1.84 -6.52
C VAL A 63 -8.67 2.09 -5.25
N VAL A 64 -8.51 1.06 -4.41
CA VAL A 64 -7.64 1.12 -3.21
C VAL A 64 -6.21 1.49 -3.60
N ASP A 65 -5.64 0.76 -4.57
CA ASP A 65 -4.25 0.95 -4.97
C ASP A 65 -4.04 2.30 -5.67
N ALA A 66 -5.02 2.79 -6.44
CA ALA A 66 -5.01 4.13 -7.03
C ALA A 66 -5.01 5.22 -5.94
N ALA A 67 -5.91 5.13 -4.95
CA ALA A 67 -5.96 6.07 -3.83
C ALA A 67 -4.66 6.06 -3.03
N CYS A 68 -4.14 4.87 -2.70
CA CYS A 68 -2.88 4.71 -1.98
C CYS A 68 -1.68 5.25 -2.78
N CYS A 69 -1.63 4.97 -4.08
CA CYS A 69 -0.53 5.38 -4.94
C CYS A 69 -0.55 6.89 -5.19
N TYR A 70 -1.64 7.40 -5.77
CA TYR A 70 -1.63 8.71 -6.42
C TYR A 70 -1.92 9.85 -5.44
N LEU A 71 -2.60 9.55 -4.34
CA LEU A 71 -3.05 10.57 -3.40
C LEU A 71 -2.48 10.33 -1.99
N TYR A 72 -2.86 9.23 -1.34
CA TYR A 72 -2.66 9.05 0.10
C TYR A 72 -1.21 8.86 0.52
N ALA A 73 -0.33 8.26 -0.30
CA ALA A 73 1.09 8.13 0.05
C ALA A 73 1.81 9.48 0.22
N TYR A 74 1.21 10.58 -0.25
CA TYR A 74 1.73 11.94 -0.12
C TYR A 74 1.00 12.77 0.94
N ALA A 75 -0.11 12.26 1.49
CA ALA A 75 -0.94 12.98 2.45
C ALA A 75 -0.36 12.91 3.87
N LYS A 76 -0.47 14.01 4.64
CA LYS A 76 -0.06 14.08 6.05
C LYS A 76 -0.59 12.92 6.94
N PRO A 77 -1.87 12.51 6.83
CA PRO A 77 -2.41 11.39 7.63
C PRO A 77 -1.97 9.98 7.21
N ALA A 78 -1.15 9.78 6.17
CA ALA A 78 -0.85 8.46 5.61
C ALA A 78 -0.45 7.41 6.66
N TRP A 79 0.54 7.73 7.51
CA TRP A 79 1.05 6.79 8.51
C TRP A 79 0.07 6.49 9.65
N SER A 80 -0.77 7.44 10.03
CA SER A 80 -1.78 7.18 11.06
C SER A 80 -2.86 6.22 10.52
N LYS A 81 -3.24 6.37 9.24
CA LYS A 81 -4.19 5.48 8.58
C LYS A 81 -3.65 4.09 8.32
N VAL A 82 -2.39 3.96 7.92
CA VAL A 82 -1.70 2.67 7.82
C VAL A 82 -1.87 1.85 9.12
N ALA A 83 -1.64 2.47 10.28
CA ALA A 83 -1.82 1.78 11.56
C ALA A 83 -3.29 1.44 11.84
N ALA A 84 -4.19 2.42 11.70
CA ALA A 84 -5.61 2.28 12.02
C ALA A 84 -6.32 1.22 11.17
N TRP A 85 -6.07 1.23 9.85
CA TRP A 85 -6.74 0.34 8.90
C TRP A 85 -6.26 -1.12 8.99
N SER A 86 -5.09 -1.38 9.58
CA SER A 86 -4.53 -2.74 9.66
C SER A 86 -5.39 -3.75 10.43
N ARG A 87 -6.33 -3.27 11.26
CA ARG A 87 -7.22 -4.09 12.10
C ARG A 87 -8.67 -4.08 11.62
N ARG A 88 -8.97 -3.44 10.49
CA ARG A 88 -10.33 -3.33 9.95
C ARG A 88 -10.87 -4.70 9.53
N GLN A 89 -12.18 -4.89 9.68
CA GLN A 89 -12.85 -6.13 9.24
C GLN A 89 -13.26 -6.03 7.78
N GLU A 90 -13.45 -4.84 7.26
CA GLU A 90 -13.76 -4.53 5.87
C GLU A 90 -12.54 -4.87 5.00
N GLU A 91 -12.70 -5.77 4.02
CA GLU A 91 -11.57 -6.35 3.26
C GLU A 91 -10.71 -5.28 2.59
N PHE A 92 -11.35 -4.34 1.87
CA PHE A 92 -10.63 -3.31 1.12
C PHE A 92 -10.07 -2.20 2.00
N ALA A 93 -10.74 -1.84 3.10
CA ALA A 93 -10.15 -0.93 4.09
C ALA A 93 -8.89 -1.56 4.72
N LYS A 94 -8.95 -2.85 5.09
CA LYS A 94 -7.77 -3.56 5.60
C LYS A 94 -6.67 -3.68 4.54
N ARG A 95 -7.02 -3.98 3.29
CA ARG A 95 -6.08 -3.97 2.15
C ARG A 95 -5.38 -2.62 2.04
N ALA A 96 -6.12 -1.51 2.18
CA ALA A 96 -5.59 -0.15 2.04
C ALA A 96 -4.44 0.12 3.02
N SER A 97 -4.48 -0.43 4.24
CA SER A 97 -3.34 -0.36 5.18
C SER A 97 -2.04 -0.89 4.58
N PHE A 98 -2.09 -2.10 4.02
CA PHE A 98 -0.91 -2.80 3.50
C PHE A 98 -0.50 -2.27 2.12
N SER A 99 -1.46 -1.89 1.28
CA SER A 99 -1.19 -1.22 0.01
C SER A 99 -0.48 0.11 0.26
N LEU A 100 -1.00 0.95 1.17
CA LEU A 100 -0.42 2.25 1.49
C LEU A 100 1.00 2.12 2.04
N VAL A 101 1.29 1.16 2.94
CA VAL A 101 2.67 0.99 3.42
C VAL A 101 3.61 0.48 2.32
N ALA A 102 3.13 -0.34 1.37
CA ALA A 102 3.92 -0.78 0.23
C ALA A 102 4.37 0.42 -0.62
N TYR A 103 3.45 1.35 -0.90
CA TYR A 103 3.76 2.61 -1.59
C TYR A 103 4.69 3.51 -0.77
N LEU A 104 4.44 3.68 0.52
CA LEU A 104 5.30 4.48 1.41
C LEU A 104 6.73 3.93 1.47
N SER A 105 6.93 2.62 1.31
CA SER A 105 8.29 2.03 1.35
C SER A 105 9.24 2.58 0.28
N TYR A 106 8.72 3.13 -0.81
CA TYR A 106 9.52 3.76 -1.85
C TYR A 106 9.13 5.21 -2.16
N LYS A 107 7.97 5.69 -1.73
CA LYS A 107 7.57 7.10 -1.89
C LYS A 107 8.00 7.99 -0.73
N ASP A 108 7.89 7.50 0.50
CA ASP A 108 8.32 8.24 1.68
C ASP A 108 9.84 8.14 1.83
N LYS A 109 10.58 9.17 1.45
CA LYS A 109 12.06 9.19 1.54
C LYS A 109 12.58 9.61 2.91
N VAL A 110 11.74 10.15 3.79
CA VAL A 110 12.15 10.83 5.02
C VAL A 110 11.93 9.97 6.26
N SER A 111 10.95 9.06 6.25
CA SER A 111 10.67 8.23 7.42
C SER A 111 11.86 7.33 7.79
N PRO A 112 12.19 7.24 9.09
CA PRO A 112 13.27 6.39 9.57
C PRO A 112 12.90 4.92 9.45
N ASN A 113 13.91 4.06 9.32
CA ASN A 113 13.74 2.60 9.25
C ASN A 113 12.91 2.06 10.43
N ALA A 114 13.07 2.63 11.63
CA ALA A 114 12.33 2.23 12.82
C ALA A 114 10.80 2.23 12.62
N ARG A 115 10.26 3.15 11.80
CA ARG A 115 8.83 3.20 11.49
C ARG A 115 8.37 1.98 10.69
N PHE A 116 9.16 1.59 9.68
CA PHE A 116 8.90 0.38 8.88
C PHE A 116 9.09 -0.90 9.70
N VAL A 117 10.11 -0.95 10.58
CA VAL A 117 10.32 -2.10 11.49
C VAL A 117 9.12 -2.28 12.42
N LYS A 118 8.57 -1.20 12.97
CA LYS A 118 7.32 -1.27 13.76
C LYS A 118 6.17 -1.84 12.92
N PHE A 119 6.07 -1.48 11.64
CA PHE A 119 5.01 -2.00 10.77
C PHE A 119 5.22 -3.45 10.31
N LEU A 120 6.46 -3.95 10.25
CA LEU A 120 6.71 -5.38 10.01
C LEU A 120 6.04 -6.26 11.08
N ARG A 121 5.99 -5.81 12.33
CA ARG A 121 5.24 -6.51 13.40
C ARG A 121 3.72 -6.54 13.14
N VAL A 122 3.19 -5.52 12.48
CA VAL A 122 1.78 -5.48 12.06
C VAL A 122 1.53 -6.46 10.91
N ILE A 123 2.44 -6.50 9.93
CA ILE A 123 2.40 -7.48 8.83
C ILE A 123 2.45 -8.91 9.40
N GLU A 124 3.34 -9.17 10.35
CA GLU A 124 3.41 -10.48 11.03
C GLU A 124 2.09 -10.83 11.71
N ARG A 125 1.52 -9.93 12.52
CA ARG A 125 0.25 -10.13 13.21
C ARG A 125 -0.88 -10.52 12.25
N GLU A 126 -0.93 -9.90 11.08
CA GLU A 126 -2.04 -10.01 10.12
C GLU A 126 -1.77 -11.03 9.00
N ALA A 127 -0.64 -11.73 9.02
CA ALA A 127 -0.25 -12.68 7.97
C ALA A 127 -1.09 -13.96 7.90
N HIS A 128 -2.00 -14.17 8.84
CA HIS A 128 -2.93 -15.28 8.87
C HIS A 128 -4.22 -15.02 8.07
N ASP A 129 -4.44 -13.79 7.59
CA ASP A 129 -5.66 -13.43 6.87
C ASP A 129 -5.77 -14.18 5.53
N GLU A 130 -6.81 -15.00 5.36
CA GLU A 130 -7.01 -15.83 4.17
C GLU A 130 -7.70 -15.08 3.02
N ARG A 131 -8.22 -13.88 3.26
CA ARG A 131 -8.88 -13.09 2.22
C ARG A 131 -7.87 -12.67 1.17
N ASN A 132 -8.16 -13.00 -0.09
CA ASN A 132 -7.19 -12.95 -1.18
C ASN A 132 -6.60 -11.55 -1.36
N PHE A 133 -7.42 -10.49 -1.29
CA PHE A 133 -6.94 -9.13 -1.50
C PHE A 133 -6.12 -8.61 -0.32
N VAL A 134 -6.43 -9.03 0.91
CA VAL A 134 -5.63 -8.70 2.09
C VAL A 134 -4.30 -9.45 2.06
N ARG A 135 -4.31 -10.77 1.92
CA ARG A 135 -3.09 -11.60 1.91
C ARG A 135 -2.08 -11.14 0.86
N LYS A 136 -2.55 -10.84 -0.35
CA LYS A 136 -1.71 -10.31 -1.43
C LYS A 136 -1.08 -8.97 -1.04
N ALA A 137 -1.84 -8.06 -0.42
CA ALA A 137 -1.31 -6.78 0.03
C ALA A 137 -0.33 -6.93 1.20
N VAL A 138 -0.56 -7.85 2.14
CA VAL A 138 0.38 -8.18 3.24
C VAL A 138 1.73 -8.66 2.68
N ASN A 139 1.71 -9.64 1.75
CA ASN A 139 2.93 -10.10 1.08
C ASN A 139 3.62 -8.97 0.30
N TRP A 140 2.84 -8.16 -0.41
CA TRP A 140 3.38 -7.05 -1.20
C TRP A 140 4.04 -5.97 -0.32
N ALA A 141 3.43 -5.63 0.82
CA ALA A 141 3.99 -4.75 1.83
C ALA A 141 5.32 -5.28 2.38
N LEU A 142 5.34 -6.55 2.80
CA LEU A 142 6.53 -7.22 3.34
C LEU A 142 7.72 -7.14 2.36
N ARG A 143 7.48 -7.48 1.09
CA ARG A 143 8.49 -7.43 0.04
C ARG A 143 8.97 -6.01 -0.24
N ASN A 144 8.07 -5.04 -0.32
CA ASN A 144 8.45 -3.66 -0.63
C ASN A 144 9.21 -2.98 0.52
N ILE A 145 8.89 -3.29 1.77
CA ILE A 145 9.69 -2.84 2.92
C ILE A 145 11.09 -3.45 2.84
N GLY A 146 11.20 -4.77 2.61
CA GLY A 146 12.48 -5.45 2.50
C GLY A 146 13.33 -5.04 1.29
N LYS A 147 12.72 -4.41 0.28
CA LYS A 147 13.41 -3.89 -0.92
C LYS A 147 13.94 -2.46 -0.75
N ARG A 148 13.61 -1.77 0.36
CA ARG A 148 13.92 -0.35 0.56
C ARG A 148 15.42 -0.08 0.75
N ASN A 149 16.06 -0.83 1.64
CA ASN A 149 17.49 -0.73 1.99
C ASN A 149 17.96 -2.00 2.73
N ILE A 150 19.27 -2.13 2.95
CA ILE A 150 19.88 -3.32 3.56
C ILE A 150 19.36 -3.61 4.99
N PRO A 151 19.28 -2.63 5.92
CA PRO A 151 18.73 -2.90 7.25
C PRO A 151 17.30 -3.45 7.22
N LEU A 152 16.43 -2.86 6.40
CA LEU A 152 15.04 -3.32 6.30
C LEU A 152 14.89 -4.64 5.55
N ASN A 153 15.82 -4.97 4.64
CA ASN A 153 15.86 -6.29 4.03
C ASN A 153 16.06 -7.39 5.08
N ARG A 154 17.03 -7.20 5.99
CA ARG A 154 17.30 -8.15 7.09
C ARG A 154 16.09 -8.29 8.01
N GLU A 155 15.47 -7.18 8.39
CA GLU A 155 14.28 -7.20 9.25
C GLU A 155 13.07 -7.85 8.57
N ALA A 156 12.85 -7.59 7.27
CA ALA A 156 11.77 -8.22 6.51
C ALA A 156 11.98 -9.73 6.32
N ILE A 157 13.23 -10.19 6.14
CA ILE A 157 13.54 -11.62 6.10
C ILE A 157 13.23 -12.29 7.45
N ARG A 158 13.65 -11.69 8.57
CA ARG A 158 13.33 -12.19 9.91
C ARG A 158 11.82 -12.23 10.17
N ALA A 159 11.10 -11.19 9.74
CA ALA A 159 9.65 -11.14 9.79
C ALA A 159 9.01 -12.28 8.98
N ALA A 160 9.49 -12.51 7.75
CA ALA A 160 9.01 -13.60 6.91
C ALA A 160 9.26 -14.99 7.52
N GLU A 161 10.40 -15.19 8.21
CA GLU A 161 10.70 -16.43 8.94
C GLU A 161 9.73 -16.65 10.11
N ARG A 162 9.39 -15.60 10.87
CA ARG A 162 8.36 -15.65 11.93
C ARG A 162 6.95 -15.86 11.39
N ILE A 163 6.63 -15.27 10.23
CA ILE A 163 5.35 -15.53 9.54
C ILE A 163 5.26 -17.00 9.17
N ARG A 164 6.33 -17.58 8.63
CA ARG A 164 6.36 -19.01 8.24
C ARG A 164 6.01 -19.93 9.41
N SER A 165 6.44 -19.61 10.64
CA SER A 165 6.15 -20.43 11.83
C SER A 165 4.72 -20.34 12.35
N GLN A 166 3.88 -19.42 11.84
CA GLN A 166 2.45 -19.36 12.21
C GLN A 166 1.65 -20.54 11.64
N ASN A 167 2.17 -21.21 10.63
CA ASN A 167 1.63 -22.45 10.08
C ASN A 167 0.18 -22.39 9.53
N THR A 168 -0.29 -21.22 9.11
CA THR A 168 -1.52 -21.08 8.31
C THR A 168 -1.20 -21.17 6.81
N ARG A 169 -2.22 -21.42 5.96
CA ARG A 169 -2.03 -21.47 4.50
C ARG A 169 -1.57 -20.11 3.98
N ALA A 170 -2.22 -19.04 4.45
CA ALA A 170 -1.85 -17.67 4.11
C ALA A 170 -0.39 -17.35 4.48
N ALA A 171 0.00 -17.63 5.71
CA ALA A 171 1.32 -17.30 6.23
C ALA A 171 2.43 -18.06 5.49
N ARG A 172 2.24 -19.37 5.21
CA ARG A 172 3.20 -20.16 4.41
C ARG A 172 3.40 -19.56 3.02
N TRP A 173 2.32 -19.17 2.34
CA TRP A 173 2.39 -18.55 1.01
C TRP A 173 3.10 -17.19 1.05
N ILE A 174 2.72 -16.31 1.99
CA ILE A 174 3.35 -14.99 2.16
C ILE A 174 4.85 -15.13 2.39
N ALA A 175 5.24 -16.00 3.33
CA ALA A 175 6.64 -16.18 3.71
C ALA A 175 7.47 -16.80 2.60
N ALA A 176 6.97 -17.85 1.93
CA ALA A 176 7.70 -18.51 0.86
C ALA A 176 8.02 -17.52 -0.29
N ASP A 177 7.02 -16.76 -0.74
CA ASP A 177 7.21 -15.79 -1.81
C ASP A 177 8.12 -14.62 -1.39
N ALA A 178 7.94 -14.07 -0.19
CA ALA A 178 8.77 -12.98 0.32
C ALA A 178 10.24 -13.40 0.50
N LEU A 179 10.50 -14.57 1.09
CA LEU A 179 11.86 -15.08 1.28
C LEU A 179 12.55 -15.32 -0.06
N ARG A 180 11.86 -15.92 -1.03
CA ARG A 180 12.38 -16.16 -2.38
C ARG A 180 12.82 -14.87 -3.06
N GLU A 181 11.98 -13.83 -3.05
CA GLU A 181 12.32 -12.55 -3.68
C GLU A 181 13.39 -11.79 -2.91
N LEU A 182 13.24 -11.65 -1.59
CA LEU A 182 14.13 -10.83 -0.77
C LEU A 182 15.55 -11.39 -0.67
N LYS A 183 15.72 -12.72 -0.75
CA LYS A 183 17.03 -13.39 -0.76
C LYS A 183 17.61 -13.54 -2.19
N SER A 184 16.86 -13.18 -3.24
CA SER A 184 17.32 -13.33 -4.63
C SER A 184 18.57 -12.50 -4.94
N ALA A 185 19.43 -13.03 -5.81
CA ALA A 185 20.64 -12.34 -6.26
C ALA A 185 20.33 -10.94 -6.86
N VAL A 186 19.21 -10.82 -7.58
CA VAL A 186 18.75 -9.56 -8.18
C VAL A 186 18.47 -8.50 -7.11
N VAL A 187 17.68 -8.84 -6.08
CA VAL A 187 17.37 -7.90 -5.00
C VAL A 187 18.61 -7.56 -4.18
N GLN A 188 19.42 -8.56 -3.85
CA GLN A 188 20.64 -8.38 -3.06
C GLN A 188 21.67 -7.50 -3.79
N SER A 189 21.88 -7.71 -5.09
CA SER A 189 22.76 -6.88 -5.92
C SER A 189 22.27 -5.43 -5.98
N ARG A 190 20.96 -5.22 -6.22
CA ARG A 190 20.37 -3.88 -6.27
C ARG A 190 20.52 -3.13 -4.94
N LEU A 191 20.37 -3.83 -3.81
CA LEU A 191 20.51 -3.25 -2.47
C LEU A 191 21.96 -2.85 -2.18
N ARG A 192 22.94 -3.67 -2.57
CA ARG A 192 24.37 -3.33 -2.46
C ARG A 192 24.71 -2.09 -3.29
N ARG A 193 24.29 -2.04 -4.55
CA ARG A 193 24.52 -0.88 -5.44
C ARG A 193 23.94 0.43 -4.92
N LYS A 194 22.85 0.38 -4.14
CA LYS A 194 22.22 1.58 -3.56
C LYS A 194 22.91 2.05 -2.27
N ALA A 195 23.72 1.18 -1.65
CA ALA A 195 24.46 1.49 -0.43
C ALA A 195 25.88 2.00 -0.71
N THR A 196 26.35 1.82 -1.95
CA THR A 196 27.54 2.48 -2.53
C THR A 196 27.15 3.84 -3.05
#